data_AF-A0A1D8AR68-F1
#
_entry.id   AF-A0A1D8AR68-F1
#
_cell.length_a   1.000
_cell.length_b   1.000
_cell.length_c   1.000
_cell.angle_alpha   90.00
_cell.angle_beta   90.00
_cell.angle_gamma   90.00
#
_symmetry.space_group_name_H-M   'P 1'
#
loop_
_entity.id
_entity.type
_entity.pdbx_description
1 polymer ?
#
loop_
_entity_poly.entity_id
_entity_poly.type
_entity_poly.pdbx_seq_one_letter_code
_entity_poly.pdbx_strand_id
1 'polypeptide(L)' 'MHDPVMFRQLPVIQQVIADETWLESERRGCPVPPDDPAVRENVCQVILRIGATLRAALAEETANAPQKIALHDHSPHAA' A
#
# COMPACT_ATOMS: atom_id res chain seq x y z
N MET A 1 0.89 9.70 -19.35
CA MET A 1 0.86 8.28 -18.95
C MET A 1 0.14 8.21 -17.60
N HIS A 2 -1.12 7.80 -17.58
CA HIS A 2 -1.90 7.65 -16.35
C HIS A 2 -1.62 6.27 -15.76
N ASP A 3 -1.06 6.22 -14.56
CA ASP A 3 -0.99 4.97 -13.80
C ASP A 3 -2.38 4.73 -13.14
N PRO A 4 -3.13 3.69 -13.55
CA PRO A 4 -4.45 3.40 -12.99
C PRO A 4 -4.39 3.04 -11.50
N VAL A 5 -3.23 2.59 -11.00
CA VAL A 5 -3.01 2.33 -9.57
C VAL A 5 -2.97 3.65 -8.82
N MET A 6 -2.20 4.62 -9.32
CA MET A 6 -2.11 5.96 -8.73
C MET A 6 -3.47 6.66 -8.69
N PHE A 7 -4.31 6.51 -9.71
CA PHE A 7 -5.65 7.11 -9.72
C PHE A 7 -6.55 6.60 -8.58
N ARG A 8 -6.39 5.33 -8.19
CA ARG A 8 -7.14 4.73 -7.07
C ARG A 8 -6.53 5.06 -5.72
N GLN A 9 -5.21 5.19 -5.65
CA GLN A 9 -4.49 5.44 -4.39
C GLN A 9 -4.50 6.90 -3.97
N LEU A 10 -4.53 7.83 -4.94
CA LEU A 10 -4.45 9.26 -4.65
C LEU A 10 -5.56 9.76 -3.71
N PRO A 11 -6.84 9.38 -3.87
CA PRO A 11 -7.90 9.78 -2.94
C PRO A 11 -7.68 9.26 -1.51
N VAL A 12 -7.13 8.05 -1.38
CA VAL A 12 -6.81 7.47 -0.06
C VAL A 12 -5.67 8.24 0.61
N ILE A 13 -4.63 8.57 -0.15
CA ILE A 13 -3.51 9.39 0.35
C ILE A 13 -4.01 10.77 0.77
N GLN A 14 -4.89 11.38 -0.01
CA GLN A 14 -5.51 12.67 0.33
C GLN A 14 -6.30 12.60 1.64
N GLN A 15 -7.03 11.51 1.89
CA GLN A 15 -7.74 11.31 3.15
C GLN A 15 -6.77 11.20 4.32
N VAL A 16 -5.68 10.42 4.18
CA VAL A 16 -4.66 10.30 5.24
C VAL A 16 -4.03 11.65 5.56
N ILE A 17 -3.75 12.48 4.56
CA ILE A 17 -3.23 13.84 4.77
C ILE A 17 -4.24 14.70 5.55
N ALA A 18 -5.53 14.65 5.18
CA ALA A 18 -6.56 15.42 5.87
C ALA A 18 -6.70 14.99 7.34
N ASP A 19 -6.71 13.69 7.59
CA ASP A 19 -6.85 13.13 8.94
C ASP A 19 -5.65 13.49 9.82
N GLU A 20 -4.42 13.35 9.31
CA GLU A 20 -3.21 13.72 10.05
C GLU A 20 -3.09 15.23 10.28
N THR A 21 -3.53 16.05 9.33
CA THR A 21 -3.61 17.50 9.49
C THR A 21 -4.58 17.87 10.61
N TRP A 22 -5.74 17.22 10.65
CA TRP A 22 -6.72 17.42 11.72
C TRP A 22 -6.18 16.96 13.07
N LEU A 23 -5.60 15.76 13.15
CA LEU A 23 -5.01 15.21 14.38
C LEU A 23 -3.88 16.08 14.94
N GLU A 24 -3.00 16.60 14.08
CA GLU A 24 -1.94 17.51 14.50
C GLU A 24 -2.50 18.85 14.97
N SER A 25 -3.55 19.36 14.32
CA SER A 25 -4.22 20.60 14.72
C SER A 25 -4.84 20.45 16.11
N GLU A 26 -5.52 19.33 16.37
CA GLU A 26 -6.09 19.00 17.69
C GLU A 26 -5.00 18.90 18.76
N ARG A 27 -3.86 18.27 18.44
CA ARG A 27 -2.75 18.10 19.39
C ARG A 27 -2.11 19.43 19.80
N ARG A 28 -1.96 20.36 18.86
CA ARG A 28 -1.36 21.69 19.12
C ARG A 28 -2.38 22.72 19.60
N GLY A 29 -3.68 22.45 19.45
CA GLY A 29 -4.75 23.41 19.74
C GLY A 29 -4.80 24.59 18.76
N CYS A 30 -4.24 24.43 17.56
CA CYS A 30 -4.25 25.45 16.52
C CYS A 30 -4.25 24.82 15.12
N PRO A 31 -4.81 25.49 14.09
CA PRO A 31 -4.73 25.00 12.72
C PRO A 31 -3.29 24.80 12.27
N VAL A 32 -2.98 23.64 11.69
CA VAL A 32 -1.70 23.39 11.01
C VAL A 32 -1.91 23.17 9.51
N PRO A 33 -0.92 23.55 8.67
CA PRO A 33 -1.02 23.27 7.24
C PRO A 33 -0.62 21.83 6.93
N PRO A 34 -1.07 21.25 5.80
CA PRO A 34 -0.79 19.86 5.44
C PRO A 34 0.69 19.60 5.09
N ASP A 35 1.47 20.63 4.82
CA ASP A 35 2.93 20.56 4.60
C ASP A 35 3.75 20.70 5.89
N ASP A 36 3.08 20.79 7.05
CA ASP A 36 3.75 20.78 8.35
C ASP A 36 4.66 19.56 8.49
N PRO A 37 5.90 19.72 8.98
CA PRO A 37 6.85 18.61 9.06
C PRO A 37 6.35 17.40 9.85
N ALA A 38 5.58 17.62 10.92
CA ALA A 38 5.04 16.53 11.73
C ALA A 38 3.93 15.78 10.99
N VAL A 39 3.03 16.52 10.32
CA VAL A 39 1.98 15.92 9.48
C VAL A 39 2.63 15.07 8.39
N ARG A 40 3.62 15.60 7.67
CA ARG A 40 4.30 14.87 6.59
C ARG A 40 4.97 13.58 7.09
N GLU A 41 5.67 13.65 8.22
CA GLU A 41 6.30 12.49 8.86
C GLU A 41 5.25 11.43 9.23
N ASN A 42 4.17 11.82 9.91
CA ASN A 42 3.12 10.90 10.32
C ASN A 42 2.40 10.27 9.12
N VAL A 43 2.07 11.05 8.10
CA VAL A 43 1.50 10.55 6.83
C VAL A 43 2.42 9.49 6.23
N CYS A 44 3.72 9.76 6.13
CA CYS A 44 4.69 8.79 5.62
C CYS A 44 4.69 7.50 6.45
N GLN A 45 4.67 7.59 7.77
CA GLN A 45 4.61 6.42 8.65
C GLN A 45 3.34 5.60 8.45
N VAL A 46 2.17 6.25 8.34
CA VAL A 46 0.89 5.59 8.07
C VAL A 46 0.92 4.85 6.74
N ILE A 47 1.37 5.50 5.66
CA ILE A 47 1.44 4.88 4.33
C ILE A 47 2.42 3.70 4.31
N LEU A 48 3.60 3.84 4.92
CA LEU A 48 4.57 2.76 5.01
C LEU A 48 4.03 1.57 5.79
N ARG A 49 3.34 1.81 6.90
CA ARG A 49 2.72 0.78 7.73
C ARG A 49 1.63 0.04 6.97
N ILE A 50 0.70 0.76 6.32
CA ILE A 50 -0.36 0.14 5.51
C ILE A 50 0.25 -0.69 4.39
N GLY A 51 1.24 -0.14 3.67
CA GLY A 51 1.93 -0.85 2.60
C GLY A 51 2.63 -2.12 3.08
N ALA A 52 3.25 -2.09 4.27
CA ALA A 52 3.87 -3.26 4.88
C ALA A 52 2.83 -4.33 5.23
N THR A 53 1.72 -3.95 5.86
CA THR A 53 0.61 -4.87 6.20
C THR A 53 0.03 -5.54 4.96
N LEU A 54 -0.21 -4.79 3.89
CA LEU A 54 -0.75 -5.33 2.64
C LEU A 54 0.21 -6.34 1.98
N ARG A 55 1.51 -6.03 1.96
CA ARG A 55 2.51 -6.95 1.41
C ARG A 55 2.63 -8.23 2.26
N ALA A 56 2.53 -8.13 3.58
CA ALA A 56 2.54 -9.28 4.47
C ALA A 56 1.33 -10.19 4.20
N ALA A 57 0.12 -9.62 4.11
CA ALA A 57 -1.10 -10.37 3.79
C ALA A 57 -0.99 -11.09 2.43
N LEU A 58 -0.50 -10.41 1.40
CA LEU A 58 -0.31 -11.02 0.08
C LEU A 58 0.77 -12.13 0.08
N ALA A 59 1.83 -11.96 0.86
CA ALA A 59 2.85 -12.99 1.03
C ALA A 59 2.28 -14.25 1.70
N GLU A 60 1.40 -14.10 2.69
CA GLU A 60 0.68 -15.21 3.31
C GLU A 60 -0.27 -15.91 2.33
N GLU A 61 -1.07 -15.15 1.57
CA GLU A 61 -1.98 -15.70 0.55
C GLU A 61 -1.24 -16.49 -0.53
N THR A 62 -0.11 -15.96 -1.01
CA THR A 62 0.71 -16.62 -2.05
C THR A 62 1.45 -17.84 -1.52
N ALA A 63 1.90 -17.83 -0.26
CA ALA A 63 2.50 -19.01 0.38
C ALA A 63 1.48 -20.15 0.56
N ASN A 64 0.20 -19.81 0.73
CA ASN A 64 -0.88 -20.78 0.94
C ASN A 64 -1.62 -21.18 -0.35
N ALA A 65 -1.28 -20.58 -1.50
CA ALA A 65 -1.88 -20.92 -2.78
C ALA A 65 -1.35 -22.29 -3.28
N PRO A 66 -2.23 -23.23 -3.69
CA PRO A 66 -1.78 -24.51 -4.23
C PRO A 66 -0.97 -24.29 -5.51
N GLN A 67 0.30 -24.71 -5.49
CA GLN A 67 1.13 -24.72 -6.69
C GLN A 67 0.51 -25.64 -7.74
N LYS A 68 -0.04 -25.07 -8.80
CA LYS A 68 -0.39 -25.83 -10.01
C LYS A 68 0.91 -26.17 -10.73
N ILE A 69 1.55 -27.27 -10.33
CA ILE A 69 2.70 -27.84 -11.04
C ILE A 69 2.21 -28.16 -12.45
N ALA A 70 2.65 -27.37 -13.43
CA ALA A 70 2.53 -27.76 -14.82
C ALA A 70 3.46 -28.95 -15.03
N LEU A 71 2.91 -30.17 -14.98
CA LEU A 71 3.60 -31.36 -15.46
C LEU A 71 3.96 -31.11 -16.93
N HIS A 72 5.25 -30.89 -17.20
CA HIS A 72 5.79 -30.93 -18.53
C HIS A 72 5.58 -32.34 -19.07
N ASP A 73 4.66 -32.47 -20.02
CA ASP A 73 4.39 -33.70 -20.74
C ASP A 73 5.57 -33.94 -21.69
N HIS A 74 6.56 -34.70 -21.22
CA HIS A 74 7.65 -35.19 -22.05
C HIS A 74 7.08 -36.26 -22.99
N SER A 75 6.60 -35.84 -24.16
CA SER A 75 6.28 -36.75 -25.25
C SER A 75 7.59 -37.32 -25.83
N PRO A 76 7.80 -38.66 -25.87
CA PRO A 76 8.99 -39.24 -26.46
C PRO A 76 8.88 -39.10 -27.99
N HIS A 77 9.89 -38.48 -28.60
CA HIS A 77 10.02 -38.48 -30.05
C HIS A 77 10.32 -39.92 -30.50
N ALA A 78 9.32 -40.60 -31.03
CA ALA A 78 9.51 -41.88 -31.71
C ALA A 78 10.30 -41.68 -33.01
N ALA A 79 11.11 -42.68 -33.33
CA ALA A 79 12.18 -42.73 -34.32
C ALA A 79 11.75 -42.55 -35.78
#